data_AF-A0A936XM16-F1
#
_entry.id   AF-A0A936XM16-F1
#
_cell.length_a   1.000
_cell.length_b   1.000
_cell.length_c   1.000
_cell.angle_alpha   90.00
_cell.angle_beta   90.00
_cell.angle_gamma   90.00
#
_symmetry.space_group_name_H-M   'P 1'
#
loop_
_entity.id
_entity.type
_entity.pdbx_description
1 polymer ?
#
loop_
_entity_poly.entity_id
_entity_poly.type
_entity_poly.pdbx_seq_one_letter_code
_entity_poly.pdbx_strand_id
1 'polypeptide(L)'
;MTSATVTLDFKALQKTWSAFDRLAHLRPIRTEDEYDRTVSLMNCLVDIVGDQEDHPLSGLLDLVSELVEDYDKSHYVIEASEPKEILRYLIELRGLKQGDLAEIVPQGNLSAILSGKRKISATLAGKLAKFFSISPAVFVPG
;
A
#
# COMPACT_ATOMS: atom_id res chain seq x y z
N MET A 1 23.75 -32.63 26.57
CA MET A 1 22.59 -32.20 25.76
C MET A 1 23.12 -31.91 24.37
N THR A 2 22.91 -32.82 23.43
CA THR A 2 23.54 -32.82 22.11
C THR A 2 22.76 -31.91 21.16
N SER A 3 23.32 -30.76 20.78
CA SER A 3 22.81 -29.98 19.66
C SER A 3 23.03 -30.78 18.37
N ALA A 4 21.96 -31.26 17.77
CA ALA A 4 22.01 -31.83 16.43
C ALA A 4 22.07 -30.67 15.43
N THR A 5 23.25 -30.44 14.86
CA THR A 5 23.41 -29.55 13.71
C THR A 5 22.71 -30.19 12.52
N VAL A 6 21.52 -29.71 12.17
CA VAL A 6 20.83 -30.13 10.93
C VAL A 6 21.72 -29.74 9.76
N THR A 7 22.31 -30.73 9.10
CA THR A 7 23.07 -30.51 7.86
C THR A 7 22.06 -30.35 6.74
N LEU A 8 22.05 -29.19 6.09
CA LEU A 8 21.15 -28.90 4.98
C LEU A 8 21.61 -29.68 3.73
N ASP A 9 20.74 -30.52 3.16
CA ASP A 9 21.01 -31.18 1.89
C ASP A 9 20.75 -30.21 0.73
N PHE A 10 21.82 -29.59 0.23
CA PHE A 10 21.75 -28.64 -0.88
C PHE A 10 21.25 -29.24 -2.19
N LYS A 11 21.45 -30.54 -2.42
CA LYS A 11 20.99 -31.20 -3.65
C LYS A 11 19.49 -31.44 -3.61
N ALA A 12 18.99 -31.87 -2.45
CA ALA A 12 17.55 -31.93 -2.20
C ALA A 12 16.91 -30.55 -2.28
N LEU A 13 17.50 -29.53 -1.65
CA LEU A 13 17.02 -28.15 -1.71
C LEU A 13 16.94 -27.65 -3.16
N GLN A 14 18.00 -27.80 -3.94
CA GLN A 14 18.02 -27.35 -5.34
C GLN A 14 16.91 -28.03 -6.15
N LYS A 15 16.68 -29.32 -5.96
CA LYS A 15 15.63 -30.06 -6.65
C LYS A 15 14.24 -29.56 -6.27
N THR A 16 13.98 -29.37 -4.97
CA THR A 16 12.69 -28.87 -4.46
C THR A 16 12.45 -27.45 -4.91
N TRP A 17 13.45 -26.57 -4.81
CA TRP A 17 13.39 -25.20 -5.29
C TRP A 17 13.08 -25.15 -6.79
N SER A 18 13.77 -25.95 -7.61
CA SER A 18 13.51 -25.99 -9.06
C SER A 18 12.10 -26.46 -9.40
N ALA A 19 11.51 -27.35 -8.59
CA ALA A 19 10.12 -27.78 -8.77
C ALA A 19 9.13 -26.67 -8.40
N PHE A 20 9.39 -25.99 -7.28
CA PHE A 20 8.59 -24.86 -6.83
C PHE A 20 8.64 -23.67 -7.81
N ASP A 21 9.83 -23.28 -8.26
CA ASP A 21 10.04 -22.18 -9.21
C ASP A 21 9.31 -22.40 -10.55
N ARG A 22 9.13 -23.65 -10.99
CA ARG A 22 8.32 -23.97 -12.18
C ARG A 22 6.82 -23.79 -11.97
N LEU A 23 6.34 -23.82 -10.74
CA LEU A 23 4.92 -23.70 -10.41
C LEU A 23 4.57 -22.25 -10.06
N ALA A 24 5.36 -21.65 -9.17
CA ALA A 24 5.07 -20.34 -8.59
C ALA A 24 5.82 -19.19 -9.28
N HIS A 25 6.90 -19.48 -10.03
CA HIS A 25 7.78 -18.46 -10.62
C HIS A 25 8.24 -17.37 -9.63
N LEU A 26 8.41 -17.74 -8.36
CA LEU A 26 8.69 -16.81 -7.29
C LEU A 26 10.12 -16.28 -7.36
N ARG A 27 10.27 -15.03 -7.78
CA ARG A 27 11.54 -14.33 -7.95
C ARG A 27 11.37 -12.84 -7.64
N PRO A 28 12.45 -12.09 -7.37
CA PRO A 28 12.37 -10.64 -7.30
C PRO A 28 11.73 -10.08 -8.57
N ILE A 29 10.71 -9.25 -8.41
CA ILE A 29 9.96 -8.67 -9.53
C ILE A 29 10.80 -7.54 -10.15
N ARG A 30 11.00 -7.59 -11.47
CA ARG A 30 11.76 -6.60 -12.24
C ARG A 30 10.97 -6.02 -13.41
N THR A 31 9.86 -6.65 -13.80
CA THR A 31 9.01 -6.21 -14.91
C THR A 31 7.53 -6.24 -14.52
N GLU A 32 6.70 -5.51 -15.27
CA GLU A 32 5.24 -5.48 -15.09
C GLU A 32 4.61 -6.87 -15.30
N ASP A 33 5.07 -7.62 -16.31
CA ASP A 33 4.61 -9.00 -16.54
C ASP A 33 4.92 -9.94 -15.34
N GLU A 34 6.05 -9.72 -14.66
CA GLU A 34 6.40 -10.47 -13.44
C GLU A 34 5.54 -10.03 -12.26
N TYR A 35 5.22 -8.74 -12.18
CA TYR A 35 4.33 -8.17 -11.17
C TYR A 35 2.92 -8.78 -11.28
N ASP A 36 2.31 -8.72 -12.45
CA ASP A 36 0.94 -9.22 -12.69
C ASP A 36 0.79 -10.71 -12.35
N ARG A 37 1.81 -11.50 -12.69
CA ARG A 37 1.85 -12.93 -12.34
C ARG A 37 1.96 -13.14 -10.84
N THR A 38 2.79 -12.36 -10.16
CA THR A 38 2.99 -12.46 -8.71
C THR A 38 1.75 -12.01 -7.94
N VAL A 39 1.08 -10.93 -8.39
CA VAL A 39 -0.22 -10.49 -7.85
C VAL A 39 -1.30 -11.55 -8.06
N SER A 40 -1.34 -12.18 -9.23
CA SER A 40 -2.28 -13.29 -9.49
C SER A 40 -2.06 -14.46 -8.54
N LEU A 41 -0.79 -14.83 -8.27
CA LEU A 41 -0.45 -15.85 -7.28
C LEU A 41 -0.87 -15.42 -5.87
N MET A 42 -0.60 -14.17 -5.48
CA MET A 42 -0.97 -13.61 -4.19
C MET A 42 -2.49 -13.73 -3.95
N ASN A 43 -3.30 -13.32 -4.93
CA ASN A 43 -4.76 -13.39 -4.83
C ASN A 43 -5.25 -14.83 -4.64
N CYS A 44 -4.71 -15.79 -5.40
CA CYS A 44 -5.01 -17.20 -5.20
C CYS A 44 -4.63 -17.69 -3.79
N LEU A 45 -3.49 -17.24 -3.25
CA LEU A 45 -3.05 -17.60 -1.91
C LEU A 45 -3.95 -16.99 -0.84
N VAL A 46 -4.41 -15.75 -1.00
CA VAL A 46 -5.39 -15.11 -0.11
C VAL A 46 -6.68 -15.93 -0.08
N ASP A 47 -7.19 -16.36 -1.23
CA ASP A 47 -8.40 -17.18 -1.32
C ASP A 47 -8.23 -18.57 -0.65
N ILE A 48 -7.04 -19.16 -0.73
CA ILE A 48 -6.74 -20.49 -0.14
C ILE A 48 -6.52 -20.40 1.37
N VAL A 49 -5.72 -19.43 1.81
CA VAL A 49 -5.39 -19.25 3.24
C VAL A 49 -6.62 -18.77 4.01
N GLY A 50 -7.39 -17.84 3.44
CA GLY A 50 -8.57 -17.26 4.07
C GLY A 50 -8.25 -16.71 5.47
N ASP A 51 -9.09 -17.03 6.45
CA ASP A 51 -8.93 -16.61 7.84
C ASP A 51 -8.04 -17.55 8.68
N GLN A 52 -7.32 -18.50 8.05
CA GLN A 52 -6.50 -19.48 8.75
C GLN A 52 -5.04 -19.02 8.86
N GLU A 53 -4.71 -18.29 9.93
CA GLU A 53 -3.34 -17.77 10.15
C GLU A 53 -2.27 -18.88 10.16
N ASP A 54 -2.59 -20.06 10.70
CA ASP A 54 -1.68 -21.23 10.77
C ASP A 54 -1.66 -22.09 9.48
N HIS A 55 -2.25 -21.60 8.37
CA HIS A 55 -2.29 -22.38 7.12
C HIS A 55 -0.86 -22.64 6.60
N PRO A 56 -0.53 -23.84 6.09
CA PRO A 56 0.84 -24.15 5.62
C PRO A 56 1.40 -23.24 4.52
N LEU A 57 0.53 -22.47 3.85
CA LEU A 57 0.90 -21.49 2.82
C LEU A 57 0.94 -20.04 3.33
N SER A 58 0.65 -19.76 4.60
CA SER A 58 0.67 -18.39 5.14
C SER A 58 2.05 -17.75 4.97
N GLY A 59 3.12 -18.46 5.31
CA GLY A 59 4.48 -17.96 5.09
C GLY A 59 4.85 -17.75 3.62
N LEU A 60 4.18 -18.44 2.68
CA LEU A 60 4.34 -18.15 1.25
C LEU A 60 3.55 -16.89 0.84
N LEU A 61 2.33 -16.72 1.37
CA LEU A 61 1.54 -15.51 1.15
C LEU A 61 2.28 -14.27 1.66
N ASP A 62 2.89 -14.34 2.84
CA ASP A 62 3.70 -13.25 3.41
C ASP A 62 4.84 -12.87 2.45
N LEU A 63 5.62 -13.87 2.02
CA LEU A 63 6.76 -13.65 1.12
C LEU A 63 6.34 -13.06 -0.23
N VAL A 64 5.25 -13.55 -0.81
CA VAL A 64 4.70 -13.02 -2.08
C VAL A 64 4.23 -11.58 -1.89
N SER A 65 3.58 -11.28 -0.77
CA SER A 65 3.09 -9.94 -0.44
C SER A 65 4.23 -8.94 -0.32
N GLU A 66 5.33 -9.32 0.35
CA GLU A 66 6.54 -8.48 0.45
C GLU A 66 7.16 -8.18 -0.92
N LEU A 67 7.19 -9.15 -1.85
CA LEU A 67 7.73 -8.93 -3.19
C LEU A 67 6.89 -7.93 -3.98
N VAL A 68 5.55 -8.05 -3.91
CA VAL A 68 4.61 -7.12 -4.54
C VAL A 68 4.81 -5.71 -3.96
N GLU A 69 4.89 -5.60 -2.63
CA GLU A 69 5.10 -4.32 -1.94
C GLU A 69 6.43 -3.66 -2.31
N ASP A 70 7.53 -4.41 -2.43
CA ASP A 70 8.84 -3.88 -2.84
C ASP A 70 8.82 -3.35 -4.28
N TYR A 71 8.14 -4.06 -5.18
CA TYR A 71 7.94 -3.59 -6.56
C TYR A 71 7.08 -2.33 -6.59
N ASP A 72 5.95 -2.33 -5.86
CA ASP A 72 5.06 -1.18 -5.76
C ASP A 72 5.80 0.05 -5.25
N LYS A 73 6.54 -0.05 -4.15
CA LYS A 73 7.32 1.08 -3.59
C LYS A 73 8.27 1.73 -4.61
N SER A 74 8.83 0.95 -5.52
CA SER A 74 9.79 1.43 -6.51
C SER A 74 9.17 1.91 -7.82
N HIS A 75 8.02 1.36 -8.22
CA HIS A 75 7.38 1.64 -9.52
C HIS A 75 6.10 2.46 -9.39
N TYR A 76 5.29 2.13 -8.38
CA TYR A 76 4.14 2.89 -7.94
C TYR A 76 4.52 3.58 -6.65
N VAL A 77 5.44 4.54 -6.75
CA VAL A 77 5.56 5.54 -5.69
C VAL A 77 4.15 6.05 -5.50
N ILE A 78 3.55 5.73 -4.35
CA ILE A 78 2.38 6.46 -3.88
C ILE A 78 2.95 7.85 -3.69
N GLU A 79 2.96 8.66 -4.76
CA GLU A 79 3.18 10.09 -4.65
C GLU A 79 2.23 10.49 -3.55
N ALA A 80 2.76 10.99 -2.44
CA ALA A 80 1.96 11.44 -1.33
C ALA A 80 0.88 12.32 -1.98
N SER A 81 -0.36 11.81 -2.01
CA SER A 81 -1.38 12.38 -2.88
C SER A 81 -1.42 13.85 -2.53
N GLU A 82 -1.29 14.73 -3.53
CA GLU A 82 -1.12 16.14 -3.22
C GLU A 82 -2.20 16.55 -2.21
N PRO A 83 -1.90 17.36 -1.19
CA PRO A 83 -2.86 17.71 -0.14
C PRO A 83 -4.26 18.15 -0.65
N LYS A 84 -4.33 18.71 -1.87
CA LYS A 84 -5.57 19.05 -2.58
C LYS A 84 -6.42 17.83 -2.98
N GLU A 85 -5.81 16.74 -3.40
CA GLU A 85 -6.48 15.49 -3.79
C GLU A 85 -6.96 14.73 -2.56
N ILE A 86 -6.17 14.71 -1.48
CA ILE A 86 -6.62 14.16 -0.18
C ILE A 86 -7.84 14.92 0.32
N LEU A 87 -7.81 16.26 0.24
CA LEU A 87 -8.96 17.08 0.63
C LEU A 87 -10.19 16.78 -0.24
N ARG A 88 -10.02 16.64 -1.56
CA ARG A 88 -11.11 16.30 -2.49
C ARG A 88 -11.73 14.96 -2.14
N TYR A 89 -10.89 13.95 -1.96
CA TYR A 89 -11.31 12.61 -1.57
C TYR A 89 -12.10 12.60 -0.26
N LEU A 90 -11.64 13.34 0.76
CA LEU A 90 -12.34 13.43 2.05
C LEU A 90 -13.69 14.15 1.96
N ILE A 91 -13.80 15.16 1.11
CA ILE A 91 -15.07 15.85 0.82
C ILE A 91 -16.05 14.86 0.16
N GLU A 92 -15.61 14.13 -0.86
CA GLU A 92 -16.42 13.15 -1.58
C GLU A 92 -16.83 11.97 -0.69
N LEU A 93 -15.89 11.39 0.06
CA LEU A 93 -16.10 10.27 0.97
C LEU A 93 -17.15 10.58 2.05
N ARG A 94 -17.21 11.84 2.51
CA ARG A 94 -18.21 12.29 3.49
C ARG A 94 -19.47 12.90 2.87
N GLY A 95 -19.58 12.94 1.54
CA GLY A 95 -20.71 13.55 0.83
C GLY A 95 -20.86 15.04 1.10
N LEU A 96 -19.76 15.73 1.44
CA LEU A 96 -19.76 17.15 1.79
C LEU A 96 -19.79 18.02 0.53
N LYS A 97 -20.44 19.16 0.64
CA LYS A 97 -20.33 20.26 -0.33
C LYS A 97 -19.25 21.22 0.15
N GLN A 98 -18.68 21.98 -0.79
CA GLN A 98 -17.69 23.01 -0.45
C GLN A 98 -18.23 24.04 0.57
N GLY A 99 -19.54 24.31 0.56
CA GLY A 99 -20.19 25.18 1.53
C GLY A 99 -20.14 24.67 2.97
N ASP A 100 -20.07 23.35 3.16
CA ASP A 100 -20.02 22.74 4.50
C ASP A 100 -18.68 22.98 5.20
N LEU A 101 -17.65 23.37 4.44
CA LEU A 101 -16.32 23.72 4.95
C LEU A 101 -16.14 25.24 5.13
N ALA A 102 -17.18 26.06 4.89
CA ALA A 102 -17.06 27.52 4.87
C ALA A 102 -16.57 28.12 6.20
N GLU A 103 -16.90 27.49 7.34
CA GLU A 103 -16.42 27.92 8.67
C GLU A 103 -14.91 27.65 8.88
N ILE A 104 -14.35 26.71 8.14
CA ILE A 104 -12.93 26.31 8.23
C ILE A 104 -12.09 27.08 7.21
N VAL A 105 -12.60 27.12 5.99
CA VAL A 105 -11.93 27.72 4.83
C VAL A 105 -12.99 28.45 3.98
N PRO A 106 -12.80 29.75 3.71
CA PRO A 106 -13.69 30.48 2.82
C PRO A 106 -13.81 29.80 1.46
N GLN A 107 -15.00 29.76 0.88
CA GLN A 107 -15.29 29.03 -0.35
C GLN A 107 -14.33 29.38 -1.51
N GLY A 108 -13.98 30.66 -1.68
CA GLY A 108 -13.01 31.08 -2.70
C GLY A 108 -11.60 30.50 -2.50
N ASN A 109 -11.16 30.36 -1.24
CA ASN A 109 -9.89 29.72 -0.91
C ASN A 109 -9.96 28.21 -1.13
N LEU A 110 -11.07 27.57 -0.75
CA LEU A 110 -11.28 26.14 -0.96
C LEU A 110 -11.25 25.78 -2.44
N SER A 111 -11.95 26.55 -3.28
CA SER A 111 -11.92 26.37 -4.74
C SER A 111 -10.51 26.55 -5.31
N ALA A 112 -9.77 27.57 -4.87
CA ALA A 112 -8.38 27.78 -5.30
C ALA A 112 -7.43 26.66 -4.86
N ILE A 113 -7.66 26.05 -3.68
CA ILE A 113 -6.91 24.88 -3.20
C ILE A 113 -7.24 23.65 -4.06
N LEU A 114 -8.51 23.36 -4.24
CA LEU A 114 -9.00 22.22 -5.02
C LEU A 114 -8.61 22.32 -6.50
N SER A 115 -8.36 23.53 -7.03
CA SER A 115 -7.83 23.73 -8.38
C SER A 115 -6.31 23.82 -8.45
N GLY A 116 -5.58 23.60 -7.35
CA GLY A 116 -4.12 23.68 -7.27
C GLY A 116 -3.51 25.08 -7.35
N LYS A 117 -4.33 26.14 -7.41
CA LYS A 117 -3.86 27.55 -7.46
C LYS A 117 -3.34 28.05 -6.12
N ARG A 118 -3.67 27.36 -5.03
CA ARG A 118 -3.26 27.70 -3.67
C ARG A 118 -2.86 26.44 -2.90
N LYS A 119 -1.73 26.49 -2.19
CA LYS A 119 -1.32 25.42 -1.27
C LYS A 119 -2.07 25.51 0.06
N ILE A 120 -2.25 24.36 0.72
CA ILE A 120 -2.75 24.28 2.09
C ILE A 120 -1.64 24.75 3.04
N SER A 121 -1.91 25.73 3.89
CA SER A 121 -0.96 26.17 4.91
C SER A 121 -1.00 25.25 6.14
N ALA A 122 0.07 25.19 6.93
CA ALA A 122 0.11 24.38 8.16
C ALA A 122 -1.04 24.69 9.13
N THR A 123 -1.42 25.96 9.25
CA THR A 123 -2.57 26.37 10.07
C THR A 123 -3.89 25.82 9.54
N LEU A 124 -4.10 25.85 8.21
CA LEU A 124 -5.30 25.29 7.59
C LEU A 124 -5.30 23.76 7.66
N ALA A 125 -4.15 23.13 7.47
CA ALA A 125 -3.97 21.69 7.66
C ALA A 125 -4.42 21.25 9.06
N GLY A 126 -4.02 21.97 10.11
CA GLY A 126 -4.48 21.68 11.48
C GLY A 126 -6.00 21.79 11.67
N LYS A 127 -6.65 22.79 11.05
CA LYS A 127 -8.11 22.94 11.12
C LYS A 127 -8.84 21.83 10.36
N LEU A 128 -8.39 21.51 9.15
CA LEU A 128 -8.95 20.42 8.34
C LEU A 128 -8.76 19.07 9.03
N ALA A 129 -7.57 18.80 9.56
CA ALA A 129 -7.26 17.60 10.33
C ALA A 129 -8.21 17.41 11.51
N LYS A 130 -8.49 18.48 12.26
CA LYS A 130 -9.45 18.45 13.37
C LYS A 130 -10.86 18.11 12.89
N PHE A 131 -11.31 18.72 11.80
CA PHE A 131 -12.63 18.47 11.23
C PHE A 131 -12.79 17.05 10.68
N PHE A 132 -11.76 16.53 10.01
CA PHE A 132 -11.75 15.17 9.48
C PHE A 132 -11.33 14.11 10.51
N SER A 133 -10.86 14.50 11.70
CA SER A 133 -10.35 13.60 12.74
C SER A 133 -9.22 12.69 12.24
N ILE A 134 -8.28 13.27 11.49
CA ILE A 134 -7.10 12.60 10.94
C ILE A 134 -5.83 13.38 11.28
N SER A 135 -4.65 12.79 11.02
CA SER A 135 -3.37 13.47 11.23
C SER A 135 -3.21 14.67 10.27
N PRO A 136 -2.72 15.84 10.73
CA PRO A 136 -2.45 16.98 9.84
C PRO A 136 -1.33 16.72 8.84
N ALA A 137 -0.48 15.71 9.06
CA ALA A 137 0.60 15.34 8.15
C ALA A 137 0.11 15.06 6.72
N VAL A 138 -1.12 14.56 6.57
CA VAL A 138 -1.73 14.27 5.25
C VAL A 138 -2.00 15.52 4.42
N PHE A 139 -2.03 16.71 5.04
CA PHE A 139 -2.26 17.98 4.35
C PHE A 139 -1.00 18.83 4.21
N VAL A 140 0.15 18.32 4.64
CA VAL A 140 1.44 19.00 4.53
C VAL A 140 2.18 18.38 3.34
N PRO A 141 2.81 19.17 2.46
CA PRO A 141 3.66 18.62 1.40
C PRO A 141 4.78 17.78 2.00
N GLY A 142 5.05 16.61 1.41
CA GLY A 142 6.26 15.83 1.69
C GLY A 142 7.54 16.55 1.26
#